data_AF-A0A1F6YJI6-F1
#
_entry.id   AF-A0A1F6YJI6-F1
#
_cell.length_a   1.000
_cell.length_b   1.000
_cell.length_c   1.000
_cell.angle_alpha   90.00
_cell.angle_beta   90.00
_cell.angle_gamma   90.00
#
_symmetry.space_group_name_H-M   'P 1'
#
loop_
_entity.id
_entity.type
_entity.pdbx_description
1 polymer ?
#
loop_
_entity_poly.entity_id
_entity_poly.type
_entity_poly.pdbx_seq_one_letter_code
_entity_poly.pdbx_strand_id
1 'polypeptide(L)'
;MAVVSFGLATNRVWNTKQGERKEDAQFHRIVAWNKLAELCSQLLAKGRRAYVEGRIQYREWTDQDGQKKQVAEIVIDDMIVLDSNRSGGSAAEGPAMEYGEVEDAPMETEGESAVIDDIVIPDGDLGEISSEPPKDKVKKEKSEDKSDDKAEEEMPF
;
A
#
# COMPACT_ATOMS: atom_id res chain seq x y z
N MET A 1 -6.76 21.71 26.76
CA MET A 1 -6.56 20.27 26.53
C MET A 1 -6.25 20.09 25.05
N ALA A 2 -5.03 19.68 24.71
CA ALA A 2 -4.64 19.48 23.32
C ALA A 2 -5.20 18.12 22.82
N VAL A 3 -5.71 18.12 21.60
CA VAL A 3 -6.15 16.92 20.89
C VAL A 3 -5.60 16.99 19.47
N VAL A 4 -5.04 15.87 19.00
CA VAL A 4 -4.53 15.76 17.63
C VAL A 4 -5.06 14.45 17.07
N SER A 5 -5.61 14.53 15.86
CA SER A 5 -6.02 13.36 15.09
C SER A 5 -5.20 13.29 13.81
N PHE A 6 -4.63 12.12 13.51
CA PHE A 6 -3.87 11.89 12.29
C PHE A 6 -4.16 10.50 11.72
N GLY A 7 -3.89 10.34 10.43
CA GLY A 7 -4.01 9.06 9.73
C GLY A 7 -2.69 8.29 9.76
N LEU A 8 -2.76 6.99 10.01
CA LEU A 8 -1.64 6.08 9.92
C LEU A 8 -1.92 5.02 8.86
N ALA A 9 -1.04 4.93 7.87
CA ALA A 9 -1.14 3.92 6.82
C ALA A 9 -0.25 2.72 7.18
N THR A 10 -0.83 1.53 7.18
CA THR A 10 -0.13 0.27 7.35
C THR A 10 -0.24 -0.52 6.07
N ASN A 11 0.90 -0.81 5.45
CA ASN A 11 0.97 -1.58 4.21
C ASN A 11 1.37 -3.02 4.50
N ARG A 12 0.63 -3.98 3.92
CA ARG A 12 0.96 -5.40 3.95
C ARG A 12 1.18 -5.90 2.53
N VAL A 13 2.35 -6.47 2.27
CA VAL A 13 2.69 -7.13 1.02
C VAL A 13 2.78 -8.64 1.24
N TRP A 14 2.12 -9.43 0.38
CA TRP A 14 2.25 -10.89 0.40
C TRP A 14 2.16 -11.48 -1.01
N ASN A 15 2.78 -12.65 -1.19
CA ASN A 15 2.70 -13.41 -2.43
C ASN A 15 1.53 -14.39 -2.36
N THR A 16 0.72 -14.43 -3.41
CA THR A 16 -0.35 -15.41 -3.56
C THR A 16 0.19 -16.76 -4.03
N LYS A 17 -0.60 -17.83 -3.87
CA LYS A 17 -0.25 -19.17 -4.37
C LYS A 17 -0.04 -19.23 -5.89
N GLN A 18 -0.54 -18.23 -6.62
CA GLN A 18 -0.42 -18.09 -8.08
C GLN A 18 0.84 -17.30 -8.49
N GLY A 19 1.70 -16.91 -7.55
CA GLY A 19 2.93 -16.17 -7.84
C GLY A 19 2.75 -14.66 -8.00
N GLU A 20 1.52 -14.15 -7.87
CA GLU A 20 1.25 -12.70 -7.94
C GLU A 20 1.51 -12.03 -6.58
N ARG A 21 2.27 -10.92 -6.61
CA ARG A 21 2.53 -10.06 -5.45
C ARG A 21 1.33 -9.14 -5.23
N LYS A 22 0.66 -9.26 -4.08
CA LYS A 22 -0.44 -8.39 -3.67
C LYS A 22 0.00 -7.42 -2.57
N GLU A 23 -0.58 -6.23 -2.63
CA GLU A 23 -0.35 -5.14 -1.70
C GLU A 23 -1.70 -4.64 -1.17
N ASP A 24 -1.81 -4.49 0.15
CA ASP A 24 -3.00 -3.97 0.83
C ASP A 24 -2.59 -2.83 1.76
N ALA A 25 -3.26 -1.69 1.61
CA ALA A 25 -2.98 -0.49 2.38
C ALA A 25 -4.19 -0.17 3.26
N GLN A 26 -3.98 -0.29 4.57
CA GLN A 26 -4.99 -0.01 5.58
C GLN A 26 -4.76 1.35 6.22
N PHE A 27 -5.80 2.17 6.30
CA PHE A 27 -5.75 3.51 6.88
C PHE A 27 -6.46 3.51 8.23
N HIS A 28 -5.69 3.82 9.27
CA HIS A 28 -6.18 3.87 10.64
C HIS A 28 -6.28 5.32 11.10
N ARG A 29 -7.37 5.65 11.79
CA ARG A 29 -7.55 6.97 12.40
C ARG A 29 -7.02 6.93 13.83
N ILE A 30 -6.00 7.72 14.10
CA ILE A 30 -5.32 7.79 15.39
C ILE A 30 -5.72 9.08 16.10
N VAL A 31 -5.99 9.01 17.40
CA VAL A 31 -6.36 10.15 18.25
C VAL A 31 -5.46 10.19 19.47
N ALA A 32 -4.74 11.31 19.62
CA ALA A 32 -3.84 11.59 20.74
C ALA A 32 -4.41 12.71 21.61
N TRP A 33 -4.22 12.59 22.93
CA TRP A 33 -4.72 13.56 23.91
C TRP A 33 -3.59 14.13 24.77
N ASN A 34 -3.83 15.31 25.35
CA ASN A 34 -2.94 15.95 26.33
C ASN A 34 -1.52 16.13 25.78
N LYS A 35 -0.49 15.76 26.56
CA LYS A 35 0.93 15.92 26.22
C LYS A 35 1.34 15.10 24.99
N LEU A 36 0.71 13.94 24.75
CA LEU A 36 0.97 13.15 23.54
C LEU A 36 0.54 13.88 22.28
N ALA A 37 -0.56 14.65 22.34
CA ALA A 37 -1.01 15.43 21.19
C ALA A 37 0.02 16.51 20.79
N GLU A 38 0.63 17.18 21.79
CA GLU A 38 1.69 18.17 21.56
C GLU A 38 2.97 17.52 21.02
N LEU A 39 3.32 16.33 21.52
CA LEU A 39 4.47 15.58 21.04
C LEU A 39 4.25 15.05 19.62
N CYS A 40 3.03 14.60 19.29
CA CYS A 40 2.63 14.22 17.95
C CYS A 40 2.79 15.38 16.97
N SER A 41 2.35 16.59 17.30
CA SER A 41 2.42 17.73 16.38
C SER A 41 3.84 18.22 16.14
N GLN A 42 4.71 18.12 17.14
CA GLN A 42 6.11 18.55 17.04
C GLN A 42 6.97 17.53 16.32
N LEU A 43 6.76 16.24 16.60
CA LEU A 43 7.57 15.19 16.02
C LEU A 43 6.99 14.74 14.68
N LEU A 44 5.72 14.35 14.60
CA LEU A 44 5.18 13.73 13.39
C LEU A 44 5.07 14.73 12.23
N ALA A 45 5.57 14.29 11.07
CA ALA A 45 5.41 14.93 9.78
C ALA A 45 4.99 13.87 8.77
N LYS A 46 4.45 14.30 7.62
CA LYS A 46 4.03 13.38 6.55
C LYS A 46 5.21 12.49 6.14
N GLY A 47 4.97 11.18 6.05
CA GLY A 47 5.98 10.19 5.65
C GLY A 47 6.87 9.66 6.78
N ARG A 48 6.76 10.20 7.99
CA ARG A 48 7.46 9.64 9.16
C ARG A 48 6.81 8.34 9.59
N ARG A 49 7.64 7.35 9.89
CA ARG A 49 7.19 6.07 10.45
C ARG A 49 7.08 6.21 11.96
N ALA A 50 6.03 5.63 12.53
CA ALA A 50 5.82 5.62 13.97
C ALA A 50 5.20 4.29 14.39
N TYR A 51 5.60 3.84 15.56
CA TYR A 51 4.90 2.83 16.35
C TYR A 51 3.92 3.54 17.27
N VAL A 52 2.72 2.99 17.38
CA VAL A 52 1.66 3.52 18.23
C VAL A 52 1.06 2.38 19.03
N GLU A 53 0.79 2.62 20.31
CA GLU A 53 0.09 1.70 21.20
C GLU A 53 -1.11 2.42 21.82
N GLY A 54 -2.19 1.69 22.01
CA GLY A 54 -3.38 2.20 22.69
C GLY A 54 -4.56 1.27 22.53
N ARG A 55 -5.75 1.85 22.50
CA ARG A 55 -7.03 1.13 22.45
C ARG A 55 -7.86 1.52 21.24
N ILE A 56 -8.63 0.56 20.73
CA ILE A 56 -9.65 0.83 19.71
C ILE A 56 -10.92 1.31 20.42
N GLN A 57 -11.49 2.41 19.92
CA GLN A 57 -12.78 2.93 20.33
C GLN A 57 -13.69 3.04 19.12
N TYR A 58 -14.92 2.56 19.28
CA TYR A 58 -15.97 2.72 18.28
C TYR A 58 -16.85 3.88 18.73
N ARG A 59 -16.95 4.92 17.90
CA ARG A 59 -17.90 6.01 18.10
C ARG A 59 -19.02 5.93 17.10
N GLU A 60 -20.23 6.19 17.58
CA GLU A 60 -21.43 6.26 16.76
C GLU A 60 -21.75 7.73 16.48
N TRP A 61 -22.08 8.05 15.24
CA TRP A 61 -22.57 9.36 14.87
C TRP A 61 -23.69 9.21 13.83
N THR A 62 -24.62 10.15 13.83
CA THR A 62 -25.72 10.18 12.88
C THR A 62 -25.35 11.10 11.73
N ASP A 63 -25.43 10.57 10.51
CA ASP A 63 -25.22 11.34 9.29
C ASP A 63 -26.40 12.31 9.05
N GLN A 64 -26.27 13.25 8.12
CA GLN A 64 -27.32 14.20 7.76
C GLN A 64 -28.57 13.52 7.22
N ASP A 65 -28.40 12.35 6.59
CA ASP A 65 -29.49 11.47 6.12
C ASP A 65 -30.15 10.64 7.24
N GLY A 66 -29.80 10.87 8.52
CA GLY A 66 -30.39 10.17 9.67
C GLY A 66 -29.86 8.74 9.89
N GLN A 67 -28.90 8.28 9.07
CA GLN A 67 -28.28 6.97 9.21
C GLN A 67 -27.23 6.96 10.32
N LYS A 68 -27.30 5.97 11.23
CA LYS A 68 -26.28 5.75 12.24
C LYS A 68 -25.05 5.11 11.61
N LYS A 69 -23.88 5.75 11.74
CA LYS A 69 -22.59 5.22 11.30
C LYS A 69 -21.69 4.99 12.49
N GLN A 70 -20.92 3.91 12.45
CA GLN A 70 -19.89 3.60 13.43
C GLN A 70 -18.52 3.89 12.81
N VAL A 71 -17.64 4.55 13.57
CA VAL A 71 -16.25 4.81 13.17
C VAL A 71 -15.34 4.22 14.21
N ALA A 72 -14.39 3.41 13.76
CA ALA A 72 -13.30 2.91 14.57
C ALA A 72 -12.18 3.96 14.63
N GLU A 73 -11.81 4.36 15.83
CA GLU A 73 -10.71 5.26 16.11
C GLU A 73 -9.75 4.59 17.10
N ILE A 74 -8.46 4.84 16.97
CA ILE A 74 -7.44 4.30 17.87
C ILE A 74 -6.99 5.43 18.78
N VAL A 75 -7.34 5.34 20.06
CA VAL A 75 -6.89 6.30 21.08
C VAL A 75 -5.54 5.82 21.60
N ILE A 76 -4.50 6.62 21.41
CA ILE A 76 -3.14 6.24 21.79
C ILE A 76 -2.85 6.57 23.25
N ASP A 77 -2.13 5.65 23.88
CA ASP A 77 -1.60 5.80 25.23
C ASP A 77 -0.06 5.93 25.21
N ASP A 78 0.61 5.41 24.17
CA ASP A 78 2.05 5.63 23.94
C ASP A 78 2.42 5.63 22.45
N MET A 79 3.57 6.23 22.11
CA MET A 79 4.09 6.26 20.75
C MET A 79 5.61 6.30 20.69
N ILE A 80 6.17 5.68 19.66
CA ILE A 80 7.60 5.73 19.37
C ILE A 80 7.78 6.13 17.91
N VAL A 81 8.54 7.19 17.68
CA VAL A 81 8.89 7.62 16.33
C VAL A 81 9.98 6.70 15.79
N LEU A 82 9.72 6.07 14.63
CA LEU A 82 10.63 5.15 13.95
C LEU A 82 11.39 5.85 12.81
N ASP A 83 11.81 7.09 13.07
CA ASP A 83 12.62 7.85 12.13
C ASP A 83 13.97 7.16 12.03
N SER A 84 14.28 6.60 10.86
CA SER A 84 15.65 6.20 10.59
C SER A 84 16.42 7.49 10.49
N ASN A 85 17.34 7.73 11.43
CA ASN A 85 18.27 8.85 11.43
C ASN A 85 19.02 8.93 10.08
N ARG A 86 18.33 9.48 9.06
CA ARG A 86 18.87 10.07 7.84
C ARG A 86 18.97 11.58 8.05
N SER A 87 19.12 12.01 9.30
CA SER A 87 19.72 13.30 9.62
C SER A 87 21.18 13.22 9.18
N GLY A 88 21.38 13.59 7.92
CA GLY A 88 22.64 13.47 7.18
C GLY A 88 22.36 13.66 5.69
N GLY A 89 21.59 14.68 5.33
CA GLY A 89 21.22 14.92 3.95
C GLY A 89 20.16 16.00 3.84
N SER A 90 20.52 17.21 4.26
CA SER A 90 19.84 18.41 3.76
C SER A 90 19.81 18.33 2.24
N ALA A 91 18.62 18.14 1.68
CA ALA A 91 18.31 18.55 0.33
C ALA A 91 18.33 20.08 0.32
N ALA A 92 19.54 20.65 0.34
CA ALA A 92 19.77 22.01 -0.07
C ALA A 92 19.83 21.97 -1.60
N GLU A 93 18.77 22.46 -2.24
CA GLU A 93 18.83 22.93 -3.62
C GLU A 93 20.00 23.93 -3.72
N GLY A 94 21.05 23.53 -4.43
CA GLY A 94 22.16 24.35 -4.86
C GLY A 94 22.33 24.18 -6.38
N PRO A 95 22.64 25.25 -7.12
CA PRO A 95 22.42 25.33 -8.56
C PRO A 95 23.38 24.42 -9.34
N ALA A 96 22.87 23.91 -10.46
CA ALA A 96 23.61 23.15 -11.46
C ALA A 96 24.84 23.93 -11.93
N MET A 97 26.03 23.38 -11.66
CA MET A 97 27.27 23.81 -12.30
C MET A 97 27.38 23.10 -13.65
N GLU A 98 27.26 23.93 -14.68
CA GLU A 98 27.51 23.68 -16.09
C GLU A 98 28.93 23.14 -16.30
N TYR A 99 29.05 21.87 -16.71
CA TYR A 99 30.30 21.32 -17.21
C TYR A 99 30.43 21.69 -18.68
N GLY A 100 31.46 22.48 -18.98
CA GLY A 100 31.77 22.99 -20.30
C GLY A 100 32.02 21.90 -21.34
N GLU A 101 31.52 22.22 -22.52
CA GLU A 101 31.69 21.57 -23.81
C GLU A 101 33.17 21.41 -24.18
N VAL A 102 33.55 20.20 -24.59
CA VAL A 102 34.78 19.94 -25.35
C VAL A 102 34.40 19.17 -26.61
N GLU A 103 34.39 19.88 -27.73
CA GLU A 103 34.24 19.30 -29.07
C GLU A 103 35.56 18.65 -29.54
N ASP A 104 35.39 17.39 -29.96
CA ASP A 104 35.96 16.68 -31.11
C ASP A 104 37.49 16.45 -31.27
N ALA A 105 37.86 15.17 -31.26
CA ALA A 105 38.69 14.60 -32.32
C ALA A 105 38.47 13.07 -32.41
N PRO A 106 38.27 12.50 -33.62
CA PRO A 106 38.06 11.08 -33.83
C PRO A 106 39.41 10.35 -33.94
N MET A 107 39.54 9.20 -33.28
CA MET A 107 40.60 8.24 -33.56
C MET A 107 39.99 6.84 -33.64
N GLU A 108 39.77 6.41 -34.88
CA GLU A 108 39.54 5.00 -35.22
C GLU A 108 40.88 4.27 -35.23
N THR A 109 40.95 3.07 -34.63
CA THR A 109 41.69 1.92 -35.19
C THR A 109 41.16 0.63 -34.56
N GLU A 110 40.35 -0.07 -35.34
CA GLU A 110 40.36 -1.51 -35.64
C GLU A 110 41.05 -2.52 -34.70
N GLY A 111 40.30 -3.59 -34.38
CA GLY A 111 40.83 -4.96 -34.30
C GLY A 111 41.13 -5.49 -32.90
N GLU A 112 40.26 -6.36 -32.37
CA GLU A 112 40.54 -7.80 -32.23
C GLU A 112 39.37 -8.48 -31.51
N SER A 113 38.68 -9.37 -32.22
CA SER A 113 37.57 -10.18 -31.72
C SER A 113 38.11 -11.33 -30.86
N ALA A 114 38.00 -11.21 -29.54
CA ALA A 114 38.18 -12.34 -28.64
C ALA A 114 36.87 -13.14 -28.57
N VAL A 115 36.88 -14.27 -29.27
CA VAL A 115 35.91 -15.35 -29.14
C VAL A 115 35.87 -15.86 -27.70
N ILE A 116 34.66 -15.95 -27.14
CA ILE A 116 34.38 -16.81 -25.99
C ILE A 116 33.39 -17.84 -26.49
N ASP A 117 33.95 -18.97 -26.94
CA ASP A 117 33.25 -20.25 -27.01
C ASP A 117 32.99 -20.76 -25.58
N ASP A 118 31.97 -21.62 -25.47
CA ASP A 118 31.56 -22.42 -24.30
C ASP A 118 30.66 -21.77 -23.23
N ILE A 119 29.39 -21.58 -23.60
CA ILE A 119 28.28 -22.00 -22.71
C ILE A 119 27.45 -23.04 -23.47
N VAL A 120 27.74 -24.30 -23.18
CA VAL A 120 26.92 -25.45 -23.57
C VAL A 120 25.59 -25.39 -22.80
N ILE A 121 24.51 -25.00 -23.47
CA ILE A 121 23.14 -25.24 -23.01
C ILE A 121 22.70 -26.56 -23.65
N PRO A 122 22.47 -27.64 -22.90
CA PRO A 122 21.95 -28.87 -23.47
C PRO A 122 20.52 -28.68 -23.98
N ASP A 123 20.34 -29.06 -25.25
CA ASP A 123 19.10 -29.18 -26.01
C ASP A 123 17.95 -29.76 -25.17
N GLY A 124 16.86 -28.99 -25.06
CA GLY A 124 15.65 -29.34 -24.33
C GLY A 124 14.42 -28.72 -24.99
N ASP A 125 14.10 -29.23 -26.17
CA ASP A 125 12.78 -29.36 -26.81
C ASP A 125 11.64 -28.49 -26.24
N LEU A 126 11.32 -27.39 -26.92
CA LEU A 126 10.08 -26.62 -26.71
C LEU A 126 9.32 -26.51 -28.04
N GLY A 127 8.37 -27.43 -28.22
CA GLY A 127 7.41 -27.44 -29.31
C GLY A 127 6.42 -26.27 -29.28
N GLU A 128 6.03 -25.87 -30.49
CA GLU A 128 5.23 -24.70 -30.83
C GLU A 128 3.70 -24.94 -30.72
N ILE A 129 3.02 -23.94 -30.14
CA ILE A 129 1.63 -23.45 -30.25
C ILE A 129 0.43 -24.37 -30.60
N SER A 130 -0.68 -24.19 -29.85
CA SER A 130 -2.02 -24.06 -30.47
C SER A 130 -3.00 -23.27 -29.58
N SER A 131 -3.66 -22.33 -30.24
CA SER A 131 -4.69 -21.38 -29.82
C SER A 131 -6.07 -22.02 -29.57
N GLU A 132 -6.85 -21.48 -28.62
CA GLU A 132 -8.22 -20.92 -28.78
C GLU A 132 -8.95 -20.70 -27.43
N PRO A 133 -9.73 -19.61 -27.25
CA PRO A 133 -10.50 -19.32 -26.04
C PRO A 133 -12.01 -19.69 -26.18
N PRO A 134 -12.71 -20.20 -25.15
CA PRO A 134 -14.16 -20.29 -25.20
C PRO A 134 -14.85 -19.04 -24.63
N LYS A 135 -15.77 -18.49 -25.42
CA LYS A 135 -16.72 -17.41 -25.10
C LYS A 135 -17.98 -17.92 -24.39
N ASP A 136 -18.46 -17.09 -23.46
CA ASP A 136 -19.86 -16.78 -23.12
C ASP A 136 -20.95 -17.86 -23.08
N LYS A 137 -21.57 -18.04 -21.90
CA LYS A 137 -23.05 -18.08 -21.76
C LYS A 137 -23.52 -17.41 -20.46
N VAL A 138 -24.03 -16.19 -20.62
CA VAL A 138 -25.00 -15.54 -19.72
C VAL A 138 -26.32 -16.31 -19.79
N LYS A 139 -26.91 -16.66 -18.65
CA LYS A 139 -28.37 -16.91 -18.55
C LYS A 139 -28.94 -16.16 -17.35
N LYS A 140 -29.97 -15.38 -17.68
CA LYS A 140 -30.70 -14.39 -16.90
C LYS A 140 -32.05 -15.01 -16.51
N GLU A 141 -32.35 -15.11 -15.21
CA GLU A 141 -33.70 -15.30 -14.67
C GLU A 141 -33.78 -14.40 -13.42
N LYS A 142 -34.26 -13.17 -13.56
CA LYS A 142 -35.65 -12.68 -13.45
C LYS A 142 -36.19 -12.72 -12.01
N SER A 143 -36.29 -11.51 -11.46
CA SER A 143 -36.91 -11.07 -10.21
C SER A 143 -38.45 -11.01 -10.26
N GLU A 144 -39.03 -10.82 -9.06
CA GLU A 144 -40.41 -10.47 -8.63
C GLU A 144 -41.14 -11.62 -7.95
N ASP A 145 -41.89 -11.50 -6.85
CA ASP A 145 -42.03 -10.55 -5.73
C ASP A 145 -42.88 -11.30 -4.66
N LYS A 146 -42.68 -10.97 -3.38
CA LYS A 146 -43.47 -11.19 -2.15
C LYS A 146 -44.60 -12.23 -2.07
N SER A 147 -44.61 -12.99 -0.97
CA SER A 147 -45.58 -12.78 0.14
C SER A 147 -45.25 -13.67 1.37
N ASP A 148 -45.60 -13.11 2.53
CA ASP A 148 -45.48 -13.56 3.91
C ASP A 148 -45.91 -15.02 4.20
N ASP A 149 -45.24 -15.70 5.15
CA ASP A 149 -45.91 -16.15 6.39
C ASP A 149 -44.91 -16.61 7.48
N LYS A 150 -45.09 -15.99 8.64
CA LYS A 150 -44.76 -16.34 10.03
C LYS A 150 -44.24 -17.76 10.33
N ALA A 151 -43.05 -17.85 10.94
CA ALA A 151 -42.68 -18.96 11.82
C ALA A 151 -41.78 -18.46 12.96
N GLU A 152 -42.43 -18.24 14.10
CA GLU A 152 -41.79 -18.23 15.41
C GLU A 152 -41.37 -19.68 15.70
N GLU A 153 -40.06 -19.96 15.79
CA GLU A 153 -39.61 -21.19 16.44
C GLU A 153 -38.31 -20.95 17.20
N GLU A 154 -38.36 -21.42 18.44
CA GLU A 154 -37.47 -21.14 19.55
C GLU A 154 -36.06 -21.70 19.32
N MET A 155 -35.03 -20.89 19.56
CA MET A 155 -33.67 -21.39 19.74
C MET A 155 -33.42 -21.61 21.24
N PRO A 156 -33.16 -22.85 21.71
CA PRO A 156 -32.63 -23.05 23.04
C PRO A 156 -31.15 -22.62 23.08
N PHE A 157 -30.80 -21.97 24.19
CA PHE A 157 -29.47 -21.42 24.53
C PHE A 157 -28.29 -22.35 24.26
#